data_AF-A0A8D8QYK9-F1
#
_entry.id   AF-A0A8D8QYK9-F1
#
_cell.length_a   1.000
_cell.length_b   1.000
_cell.length_c   1.000
_cell.angle_alpha   90.00
_cell.angle_beta   90.00
_cell.angle_gamma   90.00
#
_symmetry.space_group_name_H-M   'P 1'
#
loop_
_entity.id
_entity.type
_entity.pdbx_description
1 polymer ?
#
loop_
_entity_poly.entity_id
_entity_poly.type
_entity_poly.pdbx_seq_one_letter_code
_entity_poly.pdbx_strand_id
1 'polypeptide(L)'
;MGHSGEFAGQNQIHCKSFGLPCGLQQENDRMFASQTRFVDCKCCRFTTEFVASEEHMKHINENWISLAPHILDYNFTVPDNLKDEIAEKIRRQYLGDKPINLENQREFIQIISDRMFIVDAERATRFQSQVNKAPIYFYEFNFQGRYSLSNHYAQNFERYGCSHGDDTNYVVVVKGNILENTTEMEQKTIDFMTSLWTSFAKTGKPHISSWKPATSTSFNYLRIDSGDDYKMVENAKELGSRSFWESFPFDENNFWKSSIEGHTEL
;
A
#
# COMPACT_ATOMS: atom_id res chain seq x y z
N MET A 1 -32.36 44.48 -22.02
CA MET A 1 -33.26 43.33 -21.79
C MET A 1 -32.69 42.19 -22.61
N GLY A 2 -31.85 41.32 -22.04
CA GLY A 2 -32.24 40.01 -21.48
C GLY A 2 -32.34 38.99 -22.64
N HIS A 3 -31.82 37.76 -22.61
CA HIS A 3 -31.20 36.92 -21.59
C HIS A 3 -30.37 35.83 -22.29
N SER A 4 -29.31 35.37 -21.63
CA SER A 4 -28.59 34.12 -21.85
C SER A 4 -29.25 32.94 -21.09
N GLY A 5 -29.22 31.73 -21.66
CA GLY A 5 -29.57 30.42 -21.07
C GLY A 5 -29.84 29.41 -22.21
N GLU A 6 -29.52 28.11 -22.20
CA GLU A 6 -29.29 27.13 -21.15
C GLU A 6 -28.44 25.96 -21.71
N PHE A 7 -27.44 25.51 -20.95
CA PHE A 7 -26.92 24.13 -20.97
C PHE A 7 -26.42 23.83 -19.55
N ALA A 8 -27.36 23.49 -18.65
CA ALA A 8 -27.07 23.09 -17.28
C ALA A 8 -28.16 22.12 -16.81
N GLY A 9 -28.12 20.87 -17.28
CA GLY A 9 -29.19 19.90 -17.05
C GLY A 9 -28.82 18.58 -16.37
N GLN A 10 -27.56 18.19 -16.24
CA GLN A 10 -27.24 16.80 -15.83
C GLN A 10 -26.28 16.63 -14.64
N ASN A 11 -25.64 17.68 -14.12
CA ASN A 11 -24.72 17.57 -12.98
C ASN A 11 -25.34 17.90 -11.60
N GLN A 12 -26.67 18.03 -11.48
CA GLN A 12 -27.31 18.47 -10.22
C GLN A 12 -27.94 17.38 -9.35
N ILE A 13 -27.94 16.10 -9.75
CA ILE A 13 -28.75 15.09 -9.05
C ILE A 13 -28.04 14.46 -7.82
N HIS A 14 -26.75 14.74 -7.56
CA HIS A 14 -26.04 14.15 -6.40
C HIS A 14 -25.53 15.13 -5.34
N CYS A 15 -25.99 16.39 -5.34
CA CYS A 15 -25.53 17.43 -4.40
C CYS A 15 -26.46 17.71 -3.20
N LYS A 16 -27.40 16.83 -2.84
CA LYS A 16 -28.42 17.13 -1.81
C LYS A 16 -28.43 16.28 -0.54
N SER A 17 -27.44 15.42 -0.28
CA SER A 17 -27.49 14.52 0.90
C SER A 17 -26.74 14.99 2.14
N PHE A 18 -25.81 15.97 2.08
CA PHE A 18 -24.93 16.26 3.25
C PHE A 18 -24.74 17.73 3.66
N GLY A 19 -25.41 18.71 3.03
CA GLY A 19 -25.48 20.07 3.57
C GLY A 19 -24.14 20.82 3.77
N LEU A 20 -23.07 20.41 3.09
CA LEU A 20 -21.78 21.10 3.11
C LEU A 20 -21.65 22.09 1.94
N PRO A 21 -21.00 23.26 2.12
CA PRO A 21 -20.77 24.21 1.03
C PRO A 21 -19.97 23.57 -0.11
N CYS A 22 -20.41 23.79 -1.35
CA CYS A 22 -19.87 23.18 -2.57
C CYS A 22 -18.35 23.36 -2.76
N GLY A 23 -17.73 24.38 -2.14
CA GLY A 23 -16.28 24.61 -2.16
C GLY A 23 -15.48 23.68 -1.25
N LEU A 24 -16.02 23.28 -0.10
CA LEU A 24 -15.38 22.33 0.83
C LEU A 24 -15.42 20.90 0.28
N GLN A 25 -16.49 20.55 -0.46
CA GLN A 25 -16.56 19.27 -1.17
C GLN A 25 -15.50 19.21 -2.28
N GLN A 26 -15.27 20.29 -3.04
CA GLN A 26 -14.26 20.33 -4.10
C GLN A 26 -12.82 20.32 -3.58
N GLU A 27 -12.54 20.94 -2.43
CA GLU A 27 -11.24 20.86 -1.77
C GLU A 27 -11.01 19.50 -1.12
N ASN A 28 -12.04 18.90 -0.51
CA ASN A 28 -11.99 17.52 -0.05
C ASN A 28 -11.79 16.57 -1.24
N ASP A 29 -12.54 16.72 -2.32
CA ASP A 29 -12.39 15.92 -3.54
C ASP A 29 -11.01 16.12 -4.17
N ARG A 30 -10.38 17.30 -4.07
CA ARG A 30 -8.96 17.49 -4.48
C ARG A 30 -7.98 16.81 -3.52
N MET A 31 -8.25 16.85 -2.21
CA MET A 31 -7.43 16.23 -1.18
C MET A 31 -7.53 14.69 -1.20
N PHE A 32 -8.69 14.17 -1.60
CA PHE A 32 -8.97 12.74 -1.80
C PHE A 32 -8.59 12.25 -3.21
N ALA A 33 -8.72 13.06 -4.27
CA ALA A 33 -8.38 12.67 -5.64
C ALA A 33 -6.88 12.74 -5.97
N SER A 34 -6.06 13.46 -5.19
CA SER A 34 -4.61 13.52 -5.41
C SER A 34 -3.80 12.66 -4.43
N GLN A 35 -4.46 11.90 -3.56
CA GLN A 35 -3.78 11.03 -2.60
C GLN A 35 -4.23 9.59 -2.79
N THR A 36 -3.54 8.84 -3.64
CA THR A 36 -3.32 7.43 -3.31
C THR A 36 -2.37 7.43 -2.11
N ARG A 37 -2.93 7.58 -0.91
CA ARG A 37 -2.24 7.15 0.31
C ARG A 37 -2.00 5.65 0.14
N PHE A 38 -0.80 5.16 0.40
CA PHE A 38 -0.50 4.13 1.40
C PHE A 38 0.92 3.61 1.17
N VAL A 39 1.78 4.04 2.08
CA VAL A 39 2.77 3.26 2.83
C VAL A 39 2.96 1.82 2.35
N ASP A 40 4.06 1.55 1.65
CA ASP A 40 4.56 0.19 1.53
C ASP A 40 5.62 -0.04 2.61
N CYS A 41 5.22 -0.75 3.67
CA CYS A 41 6.14 -1.36 4.62
C CYS A 41 6.05 -2.87 4.46
N LYS A 42 7.20 -3.47 4.16
CA LYS A 42 7.33 -4.89 3.80
C LYS A 42 6.95 -5.86 4.91
N CYS A 43 6.67 -5.42 6.14
CA CYS A 43 6.16 -6.26 7.21
C CYS A 43 4.72 -5.87 7.55
N CYS A 44 3.76 -6.73 7.25
CA CYS A 44 2.38 -6.49 7.66
C CYS A 44 2.24 -6.65 9.19
N ARG A 45 1.45 -5.78 9.84
CA ARG A 45 1.02 -5.93 11.24
C ARG A 45 0.61 -7.38 11.59
N PHE A 46 -0.12 -8.04 10.69
CA PHE A 46 -0.61 -9.41 10.87
C PHE A 46 0.49 -10.47 10.71
N THR A 47 1.55 -10.21 9.93
CA THR A 47 2.66 -11.17 9.78
C THR A 47 3.43 -11.37 11.07
N THR A 48 3.53 -10.32 11.88
CA THR A 48 4.36 -10.31 13.08
C THR A 48 3.88 -11.32 14.11
N GLU A 49 2.57 -11.49 14.29
CA GLU A 49 2.01 -12.49 15.21
C GLU A 49 2.31 -13.93 14.78
N PHE A 50 2.42 -14.17 13.46
CA PHE A 50 2.81 -15.47 12.92
C PHE A 50 4.30 -15.75 13.13
N VAL A 51 5.18 -14.79 12.77
CA VAL A 51 6.64 -15.00 12.81
C VAL A 51 7.26 -14.89 14.21
N ALA A 52 6.53 -14.31 15.18
CA ALA A 52 7.01 -14.22 16.55
C ALA A 52 7.03 -15.57 17.30
N SER A 53 6.37 -16.60 16.77
CA SER A 53 6.31 -17.93 17.38
C SER A 53 6.77 -19.02 16.40
N GLU A 54 7.82 -19.75 16.79
CA GLU A 54 8.28 -20.93 16.05
C GLU A 54 7.17 -21.98 15.90
N GLU A 55 6.31 -22.12 16.92
CA GLU A 55 5.18 -23.04 16.89
C GLU A 55 4.15 -22.62 15.83
N HIS A 56 3.82 -21.32 15.74
CA HIS A 56 2.93 -20.81 14.70
C HIS A 56 3.51 -21.04 13.30
N MET A 57 4.79 -20.71 13.09
CA MET A 57 5.45 -20.91 11.80
C MET A 57 5.47 -22.39 11.41
N LYS A 58 5.74 -23.29 12.35
CA LYS A 58 5.69 -24.74 12.14
C LYS A 58 4.28 -25.20 11.78
N HIS A 59 3.26 -24.75 12.51
CA HIS A 59 1.87 -25.10 12.25
C HIS A 59 1.43 -24.63 10.85
N ILE A 60 1.78 -23.38 10.47
CA ILE A 60 1.52 -22.83 9.13
C ILE A 60 2.26 -23.64 8.06
N ASN A 61 3.51 -24.02 8.32
CA ASN A 61 4.28 -24.82 7.38
C ASN A 61 3.63 -26.19 7.10
N GLU A 62 3.19 -26.88 8.15
CA GLU A 62 2.59 -28.21 8.08
C GLU A 62 1.17 -28.20 7.50
N ASN A 63 0.44 -27.10 7.67
CA ASN A 63 -0.96 -26.95 7.27
C ASN A 63 -1.17 -25.89 6.19
N TRP A 64 -0.14 -25.60 5.39
CA TRP A 64 -0.11 -24.49 4.44
C TRP A 64 -1.31 -24.51 3.48
N ILE A 65 -1.63 -25.68 2.92
CA ILE A 65 -2.69 -25.83 1.92
C ILE A 65 -4.05 -25.42 2.48
N SER A 66 -4.37 -25.85 3.70
CA SER A 66 -5.62 -25.47 4.36
C SER A 66 -5.63 -24.03 4.88
N LEU A 67 -4.47 -23.48 5.28
CA LEU A 67 -4.41 -22.17 5.94
C LEU A 67 -4.20 -21.00 4.97
N ALA A 68 -3.50 -21.21 3.86
CA ALA A 68 -3.20 -20.17 2.89
C ALA A 68 -4.43 -19.41 2.40
N PRO A 69 -5.58 -20.03 2.09
CA PRO A 69 -6.79 -19.32 1.68
C PRO A 69 -7.30 -18.32 2.72
N HIS A 70 -7.10 -18.61 4.00
CA HIS A 70 -7.51 -17.75 5.12
C HIS A 70 -6.47 -16.68 5.42
N ILE A 71 -5.19 -17.06 5.44
CA ILE A 71 -4.08 -16.13 5.72
C ILE A 71 -3.94 -15.07 4.62
N LEU A 72 -4.17 -15.48 3.36
CA LEU A 72 -4.00 -14.64 2.17
C LEU A 72 -5.32 -14.13 1.60
N ASP A 73 -6.40 -14.23 2.38
CA ASP A 73 -7.72 -13.69 2.09
C ASP A 73 -8.22 -14.00 0.67
N TYR A 74 -8.22 -15.29 0.31
CA TYR A 74 -8.83 -15.76 -0.95
C TYR A 74 -9.82 -16.90 -0.74
N ASN A 75 -10.12 -17.27 0.51
CA ASN A 75 -11.05 -18.35 0.80
C ASN A 75 -12.46 -18.13 0.22
N PHE A 76 -12.87 -16.89 0.01
CA PHE A 76 -14.20 -16.54 -0.52
C PHE A 76 -14.15 -15.85 -1.88
N THR A 77 -12.97 -15.79 -2.52
CA THR A 77 -12.78 -15.08 -3.80
C THR A 77 -12.27 -15.98 -4.91
N VAL A 78 -12.14 -17.29 -4.66
CA VAL A 78 -11.83 -18.30 -5.68
C VAL A 78 -12.70 -19.56 -5.50
N PRO A 79 -12.99 -20.30 -6.59
CA PRO A 79 -13.61 -21.61 -6.51
C PRO A 79 -12.84 -22.59 -5.61
N ASP A 80 -13.56 -23.39 -4.82
CA ASP A 80 -12.98 -24.33 -3.85
C ASP A 80 -11.96 -25.28 -4.50
N ASN A 81 -12.22 -25.74 -5.72
CA ASN A 81 -11.37 -26.67 -6.44
C ASN A 81 -10.02 -26.07 -6.92
N LEU A 82 -9.81 -24.77 -6.77
CA LEU A 82 -8.57 -24.08 -7.18
C LEU A 82 -7.71 -23.65 -5.98
N LYS A 83 -8.24 -23.67 -4.75
CA LYS A 83 -7.57 -23.14 -3.56
C LYS A 83 -6.21 -23.81 -3.31
N ASP A 84 -6.19 -25.13 -3.35
CA ASP A 84 -4.97 -25.92 -3.09
C ASP A 84 -3.89 -25.66 -4.15
N GLU A 85 -4.28 -25.61 -5.43
CA GLU A 85 -3.36 -25.33 -6.53
C GLU A 85 -2.74 -23.92 -6.41
N ILE A 86 -3.56 -22.93 -6.02
CA ILE A 86 -3.12 -21.55 -5.79
C ILE A 86 -2.15 -21.50 -4.60
N ALA A 87 -2.47 -22.17 -3.49
CA ALA A 87 -1.60 -22.26 -2.32
C ALA A 87 -0.21 -22.83 -2.68
N GLU A 88 -0.17 -23.90 -3.48
CA GLU A 88 1.09 -24.51 -3.95
C GLU A 88 1.88 -23.56 -4.87
N LYS A 89 1.21 -22.89 -5.81
CA LYS A 89 1.85 -21.92 -6.70
C LYS A 89 2.47 -20.75 -5.93
N ILE A 90 1.75 -20.22 -4.94
CA ILE A 90 2.24 -19.14 -4.07
C ILE A 90 3.46 -19.62 -3.29
N ARG A 91 3.39 -20.80 -2.65
CA ARG A 91 4.52 -21.35 -1.90
C ARG A 91 5.74 -21.52 -2.79
N ARG A 92 5.56 -22.11 -3.98
CA ARG A 92 6.65 -22.36 -4.93
C ARG A 92 7.29 -21.06 -5.44
N GLN A 93 6.50 -20.03 -5.68
CA GLN A 93 6.98 -18.72 -6.16
C GLN A 93 7.90 -18.03 -5.15
N TYR A 94 7.55 -18.07 -3.86
CA TYR A 94 8.25 -17.29 -2.83
C TYR A 94 9.28 -18.11 -2.04
N LEU A 95 8.98 -19.37 -1.75
CA LEU A 95 9.80 -20.24 -0.91
C LEU A 95 10.50 -21.34 -1.72
N GLY A 96 10.02 -21.67 -2.91
CA GLY A 96 10.47 -22.87 -3.63
C GLY A 96 10.26 -24.12 -2.76
N ASP A 97 11.35 -24.84 -2.49
CA ASP A 97 11.34 -26.03 -1.63
C ASP A 97 11.64 -25.71 -0.14
N LYS A 98 11.85 -24.44 0.21
CA LYS A 98 12.19 -24.04 1.58
C LYS A 98 10.95 -24.15 2.51
N PRO A 99 11.14 -24.51 3.79
CA PRO A 99 10.07 -24.51 4.78
C PRO A 99 9.75 -23.10 5.28
N ILE A 100 8.51 -22.89 5.73
CA ILE A 100 8.12 -21.71 6.51
C ILE A 100 8.67 -21.89 7.94
N ASN A 101 9.75 -21.20 8.26
CA ASN A 101 10.43 -21.24 9.56
C ASN A 101 11.13 -19.89 9.84
N LEU A 102 11.83 -19.75 10.96
CA LEU A 102 12.54 -18.51 11.30
C LEU A 102 13.64 -18.14 10.30
N GLU A 103 14.30 -19.13 9.69
CA GLU A 103 15.35 -18.90 8.69
C GLU A 103 14.78 -18.25 7.41
N ASN A 104 13.57 -18.65 7.01
CA ASN A 104 12.88 -18.18 5.81
C ASN A 104 11.70 -17.25 6.12
N GLN A 105 11.70 -16.64 7.31
CA GLN A 105 10.60 -15.77 7.75
C GLN A 105 10.43 -14.55 6.85
N ARG A 106 11.50 -14.08 6.19
CA ARG A 106 11.45 -12.91 5.30
C ARG A 106 10.66 -13.21 4.04
N GLU A 107 10.84 -14.40 3.46
CA GLU A 107 10.06 -14.86 2.32
C GLU A 107 8.58 -15.01 2.70
N PHE A 108 8.28 -15.53 3.89
CA PHE A 108 6.90 -15.62 4.38
C PHE A 108 6.26 -14.24 4.59
N ILE A 109 6.99 -13.32 5.22
CA ILE A 109 6.59 -11.91 5.36
C ILE A 109 6.32 -11.29 3.97
N GLN A 110 7.19 -11.56 2.99
CA GLN A 110 7.02 -11.05 1.63
C GLN A 110 5.76 -11.58 0.95
N ILE A 111 5.40 -12.87 1.12
CA ILE A 111 4.14 -13.42 0.57
C ILE A 111 2.95 -12.58 1.04
N ILE A 112 2.86 -12.36 2.35
CA ILE A 112 1.72 -11.66 2.95
C ILE A 112 1.74 -10.19 2.60
N SER A 113 2.90 -9.53 2.61
CA SER A 113 3.00 -8.11 2.25
C SER A 113 2.63 -7.86 0.80
N ASP A 114 3.14 -8.68 -0.11
CA ASP A 114 2.80 -8.61 -1.53
C ASP A 114 1.29 -8.75 -1.72
N ARG A 115 0.69 -9.82 -1.16
CA ARG A 115 -0.74 -10.10 -1.29
C ARG A 115 -1.63 -9.03 -0.67
N MET A 116 -1.34 -8.60 0.55
CA MET A 116 -2.28 -7.82 1.35
C MET A 116 -2.16 -6.31 1.13
N PHE A 117 -1.03 -5.82 0.57
CA PHE A 117 -0.79 -4.38 0.43
C PHE A 117 -0.20 -4.00 -0.93
N ILE A 118 0.93 -4.60 -1.30
CA ILE A 118 1.79 -4.03 -2.35
C ILE A 118 1.14 -4.12 -3.73
N VAL A 119 0.56 -5.28 -4.06
CA VAL A 119 -0.09 -5.53 -5.35
C VAL A 119 -1.23 -4.55 -5.59
N ASP A 120 -2.11 -4.39 -4.59
CA ASP A 120 -3.26 -3.50 -4.72
C ASP A 120 -2.88 -2.03 -4.61
N ALA A 121 -1.82 -1.68 -3.89
CA ALA A 121 -1.27 -0.32 -3.87
C ALA A 121 -0.71 0.09 -5.24
N GLU A 122 0.05 -0.79 -5.90
CA GLU A 122 0.53 -0.56 -7.28
C GLU A 122 -0.65 -0.42 -8.24
N ARG A 123 -1.62 -1.35 -8.15
CA ARG A 123 -2.81 -1.37 -9.00
C ARG A 123 -3.64 -0.10 -8.85
N ALA A 124 -3.98 0.29 -7.62
CA ALA A 124 -4.75 1.49 -7.32
C ALA A 124 -4.05 2.75 -7.87
N THR A 125 -2.73 2.83 -7.70
CA THR A 125 -1.90 3.93 -8.22
C THR A 125 -1.98 4.01 -9.75
N ARG A 126 -1.84 2.88 -10.45
CA ARG A 126 -1.97 2.84 -11.90
C ARG A 126 -3.36 3.28 -12.35
N PHE A 127 -4.43 2.81 -11.71
CA PHE A 127 -5.79 3.24 -12.05
C PHE A 127 -6.02 4.71 -11.80
N GLN A 128 -5.64 5.21 -10.63
CA GLN A 128 -5.78 6.62 -10.29
C GLN A 128 -5.02 7.50 -11.29
N SER A 129 -3.85 7.07 -11.77
CA SER A 129 -3.10 7.81 -12.79
C SER A 129 -3.76 7.84 -14.18
N GLN A 130 -4.71 6.93 -14.47
CA GLN A 130 -5.47 6.94 -15.74
C GLN A 130 -6.63 7.92 -15.68
N VAL A 131 -7.29 8.03 -14.53
CA VAL A 131 -8.55 8.78 -14.39
C VAL A 131 -8.34 10.18 -13.81
N ASN A 132 -7.28 10.39 -13.04
CA ASN A 132 -6.99 11.68 -12.42
C ASN A 132 -6.15 12.57 -13.32
N LYS A 133 -6.53 13.86 -13.40
CA LYS A 133 -5.72 14.90 -14.03
C LYS A 133 -4.54 15.34 -13.16
N ALA A 134 -4.63 15.11 -11.85
CA ALA A 134 -3.59 15.42 -10.90
C ALA A 134 -2.50 14.34 -10.94
N PRO A 135 -1.21 14.69 -10.81
CA PRO A 135 -0.13 13.72 -10.73
C PRO A 135 -0.29 12.83 -9.48
N ILE A 136 -0.04 11.54 -9.64
CA ILE A 136 -0.04 10.56 -8.54
C ILE A 136 1.41 10.27 -8.14
N TYR A 137 1.71 10.36 -6.85
CA TYR A 137 3.04 10.10 -6.30
C TYR A 137 3.00 8.92 -5.36
N PHE A 138 3.97 8.02 -5.49
CA PHE A 138 4.08 6.80 -4.69
C PHE A 138 5.42 6.77 -3.94
N TYR A 139 5.44 6.31 -2.70
CA TYR A 139 6.67 6.05 -1.95
C TYR A 139 6.66 4.67 -1.29
N GLU A 140 7.84 4.04 -1.24
CA GLU A 140 8.13 2.84 -0.45
C GLU A 140 8.91 3.28 0.79
N PHE A 141 8.39 3.02 1.99
CA PHE A 141 9.06 3.39 3.24
C PHE A 141 9.77 2.18 3.84
N ASN A 142 11.08 2.28 3.99
CA ASN A 142 11.93 1.15 4.37
C ASN A 142 12.81 1.46 5.61
N PHE A 143 12.61 2.60 6.24
CA PHE A 143 13.33 2.94 7.47
C PHE A 143 12.75 2.18 8.67
N GLN A 144 13.59 1.41 9.36
CA GLN A 144 13.24 0.78 10.63
C GLN A 144 14.02 1.45 11.78
N GLY A 145 13.35 2.31 12.54
CA GLY A 145 13.89 2.91 13.76
C GLY A 145 13.89 1.96 14.97
N ARG A 146 14.06 2.53 16.17
CA ARG A 146 14.12 1.77 17.43
C ARG A 146 12.80 1.13 17.81
N TYR A 147 11.70 1.77 17.45
CA TYR A 147 10.35 1.31 17.73
C TYR A 147 9.64 1.04 16.42
N SER A 148 9.25 -0.22 16.25
CA SER A 148 8.30 -0.63 15.23
C SER A 148 7.04 -1.14 15.90
N LEU A 149 5.89 -0.97 15.23
CA LEU A 149 4.66 -1.66 15.61
C LEU A 149 4.87 -3.17 15.67
N SER A 150 5.77 -3.74 14.85
CA SER A 150 6.08 -5.17 14.95
C SER A 150 6.64 -5.53 16.33
N ASN A 151 7.44 -4.67 16.97
CA ASN A 151 7.99 -4.99 18.30
C ASN A 151 6.89 -5.09 19.35
N HIS A 152 5.87 -4.24 19.24
CA HIS A 152 4.70 -4.29 20.11
C HIS A 152 3.91 -5.60 19.94
N TYR A 153 3.65 -6.02 18.71
CA TYR A 153 2.87 -7.24 18.44
C TYR A 153 3.66 -8.53 18.68
N ALA A 154 4.95 -8.56 18.35
CA ALA A 154 5.82 -9.70 18.61
C ALA A 154 6.17 -9.87 20.10
N GLN A 155 5.95 -8.82 20.91
CA GLN A 155 6.43 -8.71 22.29
C GLN A 155 7.96 -8.94 22.40
N ASN A 156 8.72 -8.53 21.38
CA ASN A 156 10.17 -8.64 21.32
C ASN A 156 10.79 -7.45 20.54
N PHE A 157 12.12 -7.32 20.60
CA PHE A 157 12.86 -6.25 19.90
C PHE A 157 13.56 -6.74 18.60
N GLU A 158 13.07 -7.82 18.01
CA GLU A 158 13.63 -8.36 16.76
C GLU A 158 13.38 -7.41 15.58
N ARG A 159 14.29 -7.45 14.61
CA ARG A 159 14.25 -6.57 13.43
C ARG A 159 13.63 -7.28 12.22
N TYR A 160 12.30 -7.21 12.14
CA TYR A 160 11.51 -7.76 11.02
C TYR A 160 11.44 -6.87 9.77
N GLY A 161 12.10 -5.71 9.78
CA GLY A 161 11.95 -4.66 8.76
C GLY A 161 10.93 -3.60 9.17
N CYS A 162 10.52 -2.75 8.22
CA CYS A 162 9.45 -1.77 8.47
C CYS A 162 8.10 -2.47 8.57
N SER A 163 7.36 -2.21 9.64
CA SER A 163 5.99 -2.70 9.84
C SER A 163 4.93 -1.74 9.29
N HIS A 164 3.77 -2.28 8.93
CA HIS A 164 2.63 -1.49 8.49
C HIS A 164 2.24 -0.45 9.55
N GLY A 165 2.28 0.82 9.16
CA GLY A 165 2.00 1.97 10.02
C GLY A 165 3.23 2.58 10.70
N ASP A 166 4.43 2.02 10.54
CA ASP A 166 5.64 2.60 11.13
C ASP A 166 5.96 3.97 10.54
N ASP A 167 5.77 4.17 9.24
CA ASP A 167 6.00 5.46 8.57
C ASP A 167 5.18 6.61 9.19
N THR A 168 3.98 6.28 9.66
CA THR A 168 3.01 7.21 10.25
C THR A 168 3.54 7.73 11.57
N ASN A 169 4.34 6.93 12.28
CA ASN A 169 5.02 7.35 13.50
C ASN A 169 6.07 8.45 13.25
N TYR A 170 6.55 8.60 12.01
CA TYR A 170 7.47 9.67 11.60
C TYR A 170 6.76 10.93 11.11
N VAL A 171 5.41 10.97 11.17
CA VAL A 171 4.61 12.13 10.75
C VAL A 171 3.66 12.61 11.85
N VAL A 172 2.98 11.69 12.52
CA VAL A 172 2.00 11.99 13.57
C VAL A 172 2.36 11.28 14.87
N VAL A 173 2.12 11.96 15.99
CA VAL A 173 2.34 11.38 17.31
C VAL A 173 1.23 10.38 17.61
N VAL A 174 1.50 9.10 17.36
CA VAL A 174 0.64 8.01 17.83
C VAL A 174 1.00 7.73 19.29
N LYS A 175 -0.01 7.58 20.18
CA LYS A 175 0.21 7.32 21.61
C LYS A 175 1.22 6.16 21.79
N GLY A 176 2.31 6.40 22.52
CA GLY A 176 3.41 5.44 22.70
C GLY A 176 4.82 6.02 22.62
N ASN A 177 4.97 7.33 22.37
CA ASN A 177 6.20 8.13 22.46
C ASN A 177 7.44 7.54 21.79
N ILE A 178 7.35 7.33 20.47
CA ILE A 178 8.52 7.14 19.59
C ILE A 178 9.37 8.43 19.53
N LEU A 179 8.77 9.57 19.90
CA LEU A 179 9.40 10.89 19.90
C LEU A 179 10.20 11.24 21.16
N GLU A 180 10.18 10.39 22.20
CA GLU A 180 11.08 10.60 23.34
C GLU A 180 12.46 10.03 23.04
N ASN A 181 13.50 10.86 23.21
CA ASN A 181 14.90 10.50 22.99
C ASN A 181 15.18 9.93 21.59
N THR A 182 14.64 10.56 20.55
CA THR A 182 14.91 10.19 19.15
C THR A 182 16.40 10.18 18.86
N THR A 183 16.86 9.14 18.17
CA THR A 183 18.20 9.14 17.57
C THR A 183 18.31 10.23 16.50
N GLU A 184 19.53 10.62 16.14
CA GLU A 184 19.76 11.60 15.07
C GLU A 184 19.10 11.16 13.76
N MET A 185 19.19 9.87 13.41
CA MET A 185 18.60 9.34 12.18
C MET A 185 17.06 9.33 12.22
N GLU A 186 16.48 9.02 13.37
CA GLU A 186 15.03 9.12 13.55
C GLU A 186 14.56 10.57 13.41
N GLN A 187 15.29 11.54 14.00
CA GLN A 187 14.96 12.96 13.86
C GLN A 187 15.04 13.41 12.39
N LYS A 188 16.11 13.05 11.66
CA LYS A 188 16.21 13.33 10.22
C LYS A 188 15.05 12.74 9.44
N THR A 189 14.64 11.53 9.78
CA THR A 189 13.52 10.84 9.13
C THR A 189 12.19 11.52 9.45
N ILE A 190 11.97 11.96 10.69
CA ILE A 190 10.80 12.77 11.09
C ILE A 190 10.76 14.07 10.29
N ASP A 191 11.88 14.82 10.26
CA ASP A 191 11.96 16.10 9.56
C ASP A 191 11.69 15.93 8.06
N PHE A 192 12.24 14.87 7.47
CA PHE A 192 12.01 14.53 6.07
C PHE A 192 10.56 14.15 5.78
N MET A 193 9.98 13.21 6.53
CA MET A 193 8.62 12.72 6.33
C MET A 193 7.57 13.81 6.58
N THR A 194 7.74 14.61 7.64
CA THR A 194 6.86 15.76 7.91
C THR A 194 6.98 16.83 6.82
N SER A 195 8.18 17.11 6.31
CA SER A 195 8.37 18.03 5.17
C SER A 195 7.70 17.52 3.91
N LEU A 196 7.81 16.22 3.64
CA LEU A 196 7.18 15.54 2.51
C LEU A 196 5.65 15.70 2.54
N TRP A 197 5.03 15.33 3.66
CA TRP A 197 3.58 15.39 3.84
C TRP A 197 3.05 16.83 3.87
N THR A 198 3.72 17.73 4.58
CA THR A 198 3.27 19.13 4.71
C THR A 198 3.43 19.91 3.41
N SER A 199 4.49 19.67 2.63
CA SER A 199 4.65 20.27 1.30
C SER A 199 3.51 19.86 0.38
N PHE A 200 3.20 18.56 0.35
CA PHE A 200 2.12 18.04 -0.48
C PHE A 200 0.76 18.57 -0.04
N ALA A 201 0.46 18.59 1.26
CA ALA A 201 -0.78 19.14 1.78
C ALA A 201 -0.97 20.63 1.47
N LYS A 202 0.11 21.43 1.48
CA LYS A 202 0.06 22.88 1.20
C LYS A 202 -0.05 23.21 -0.28
N THR A 203 0.59 22.41 -1.14
CA THR A 203 0.87 22.83 -2.53
C THR A 203 0.39 21.83 -3.59
N GLY A 204 -0.01 20.63 -3.19
CA GLY A 204 -0.24 19.50 -4.10
C GLY A 204 1.03 18.99 -4.79
N LYS A 205 2.22 19.41 -4.31
CA LYS A 205 3.52 19.04 -4.90
C LYS A 205 4.44 18.41 -3.86
N PRO A 206 5.25 17.41 -4.28
CA PRO A 206 6.22 16.78 -3.40
C PRO A 206 7.26 17.81 -2.92
N HIS A 207 7.77 17.60 -1.71
CA HIS A 207 8.92 18.37 -1.18
C HIS A 207 10.17 18.22 -2.07
N ILE A 208 10.32 17.04 -2.68
CA ILE A 208 11.42 16.71 -3.58
C ILE A 208 11.04 17.05 -5.03
N SER A 209 11.75 18.00 -5.64
CA SER A 209 11.49 18.44 -7.01
C SER A 209 11.77 17.38 -8.07
N SER A 210 12.67 16.43 -7.81
CA SER A 210 12.99 15.31 -8.69
C SER A 210 12.03 14.13 -8.56
N TRP A 211 11.04 14.18 -7.66
CA TRP A 211 10.08 13.09 -7.50
C TRP A 211 9.13 13.05 -8.70
N LYS A 212 9.27 12.01 -9.52
CA LYS A 212 8.44 11.78 -10.71
C LYS A 212 7.14 11.07 -10.32
N PRO A 213 5.99 11.48 -10.91
CA PRO A 213 4.73 10.80 -10.67
C PRO A 213 4.72 9.41 -11.30
N ALA A 214 3.92 8.51 -10.71
CA ALA A 214 3.57 7.23 -11.30
C ALA A 214 2.55 7.42 -12.43
N THR A 215 2.63 6.56 -13.44
CA THR A 215 1.66 6.49 -14.53
C THR A 215 1.15 5.06 -14.72
N SER A 216 0.16 4.91 -15.59
CA SER A 216 -0.44 3.62 -15.89
C SER A 216 0.55 2.66 -16.54
N THR A 217 1.54 3.18 -17.28
CA THR A 217 2.55 2.41 -18.02
C THR A 217 3.93 2.42 -17.37
N SER A 218 4.26 3.47 -16.62
CA SER A 218 5.55 3.64 -15.93
C SER A 218 5.34 3.81 -14.43
N PHE A 219 5.73 2.80 -13.65
CA PHE A 219 5.64 2.89 -12.20
C PHE A 219 6.87 3.57 -11.62
N ASN A 220 6.72 4.82 -11.20
CA ASN A 220 7.77 5.61 -10.56
C ASN A 220 7.44 5.77 -9.08
N TYR A 221 8.43 5.58 -8.21
CA TYR A 221 8.24 5.78 -6.78
C TYR A 221 9.50 6.26 -6.09
N LEU A 222 9.32 6.91 -4.95
CA LEU A 222 10.40 7.30 -4.06
C LEU A 222 10.62 6.20 -3.02
N ARG A 223 11.79 5.57 -3.04
CA ARG A 223 12.19 4.66 -1.96
C ARG A 223 12.89 5.46 -0.86
N ILE A 224 12.36 5.36 0.35
CA ILE A 224 12.83 6.10 1.52
C ILE A 224 13.47 5.09 2.48
N ASP A 225 14.79 5.00 2.46
CA ASP A 225 15.55 4.12 3.36
C ASP A 225 15.88 4.85 4.68
N SER A 226 15.98 6.18 4.68
CA SER A 226 16.03 7.09 5.84
C SER A 226 15.73 8.55 5.43
N GLY A 227 15.82 9.50 6.37
CA GLY A 227 15.70 10.94 6.06
C GLY A 227 16.86 11.54 5.25
N ASP A 228 18.01 10.86 5.16
CA ASP A 228 19.17 11.26 4.35
C ASP A 228 19.53 10.26 3.23
N ASP A 229 18.90 9.09 3.20
CA ASP A 229 19.02 8.09 2.15
C ASP A 229 17.66 7.78 1.53
N TYR A 230 17.42 8.36 0.36
CA TYR A 230 16.26 8.08 -0.46
C TYR A 230 16.63 8.14 -1.94
N LYS A 231 15.92 7.37 -2.75
CA LYS A 231 16.16 7.34 -4.20
C LYS A 231 14.87 7.23 -4.98
N MET A 232 14.86 7.91 -6.13
CA MET A 232 13.82 7.71 -7.12
C MET A 232 14.07 6.39 -7.85
N VAL A 233 13.07 5.51 -7.82
CA VAL A 233 13.00 4.32 -8.66
C VAL A 233 12.08 4.66 -9.83
N GLU A 234 12.61 4.54 -11.04
CA GLU A 234 11.89 4.89 -12.27
C GLU A 234 11.61 3.66 -13.11
N ASN A 235 10.46 3.66 -13.79
CA ASN A 235 10.05 2.58 -14.69
C ASN A 235 10.13 1.19 -14.04
N ALA A 236 9.75 1.07 -12.77
CA ALA A 236 9.69 -0.22 -12.11
C ALA A 236 8.71 -1.12 -12.87
N LYS A 237 9.16 -2.33 -13.21
CA LYS A 237 8.37 -3.30 -13.97
C LYS A 237 7.08 -3.64 -13.22
N GLU A 238 7.22 -3.95 -11.94
CA GLU A 238 6.16 -4.24 -10.99
C GLU A 238 6.70 -4.12 -9.56
N LEU A 239 5.78 -3.93 -8.62
CA LEU A 239 5.98 -4.08 -7.18
C LEU A 239 5.21 -5.32 -6.70
N GLY A 240 5.76 -5.98 -5.69
CA GLY A 240 5.09 -7.10 -5.01
C GLY A 240 4.66 -8.26 -5.92
N SER A 241 5.39 -8.49 -7.02
CA SER A 241 5.05 -9.53 -8.01
C SER A 241 3.62 -9.40 -8.57
N ARG A 242 3.13 -8.17 -8.80
CA ARG A 242 1.76 -7.89 -9.28
C ARG A 242 1.27 -8.81 -10.39
N SER A 243 2.08 -9.05 -11.42
CA SER A 243 1.68 -9.90 -12.56
C SER A 243 1.41 -11.35 -12.15
N PHE A 244 2.12 -11.85 -11.13
CA PHE A 244 1.91 -13.20 -10.59
C PHE A 244 0.56 -13.28 -9.86
N TRP A 245 0.26 -12.32 -8.98
CA TRP A 245 -1.02 -12.29 -8.24
C TRP A 245 -2.23 -12.02 -9.15
N GLU A 246 -2.03 -11.25 -10.23
CA GLU A 246 -3.05 -11.00 -11.26
C GLU A 246 -3.36 -12.22 -12.13
N SER A 247 -2.47 -13.22 -12.15
CA SER A 247 -2.68 -14.45 -12.92
C SER A 247 -3.73 -15.38 -12.31
N PHE A 248 -4.03 -15.20 -11.02
CA PHE A 248 -5.03 -16.01 -10.32
C PHE A 248 -6.46 -15.51 -10.56
N PRO A 249 -7.45 -16.42 -10.54
CA PRO A 249 -8.85 -16.09 -10.79
C PRO A 249 -9.54 -15.55 -9.53
N PHE A 250 -8.90 -14.60 -8.84
CA PHE A 250 -9.53 -13.90 -7.72
C PHE A 250 -10.68 -13.02 -8.22
N ASP A 251 -11.83 -13.05 -7.54
CA ASP A 251 -12.99 -12.24 -7.91
C ASP A 251 -12.64 -10.75 -8.01
N GLU A 252 -11.83 -10.22 -7.09
CA GLU A 252 -11.36 -8.85 -7.12
C GLU A 252 -10.63 -8.50 -8.42
N ASN A 253 -9.87 -9.44 -9.02
CA ASN A 253 -9.18 -9.19 -10.29
C ASN A 253 -10.17 -8.98 -11.46
N ASN A 254 -11.36 -9.57 -11.40
CA ASN A 254 -12.37 -9.47 -12.45
C ASN A 254 -13.14 -8.14 -12.38
N PHE A 255 -13.44 -7.65 -11.17
CA PHE A 255 -14.04 -6.32 -10.99
C PHE A 255 -13.22 -5.25 -11.69
N TRP A 256 -11.89 -5.29 -11.56
CA TRP A 256 -11.02 -4.29 -12.16
C TRP A 256 -10.98 -4.34 -13.68
N LYS A 257 -10.93 -5.53 -14.29
CA LYS A 257 -10.91 -5.66 -15.76
C LYS A 257 -12.15 -5.03 -16.39
N SER A 258 -13.32 -5.26 -15.80
CA SER A 258 -14.58 -4.69 -16.30
C SER A 258 -14.63 -3.15 -16.21
N SER A 259 -14.02 -2.57 -15.18
CA SER A 259 -13.96 -1.11 -15.00
C SER A 259 -13.07 -0.42 -16.03
N ILE A 260 -11.99 -1.07 -16.50
CA ILE A 260 -11.11 -0.51 -17.53
C ILE A 260 -11.84 -0.43 -18.87
N GLU A 261 -12.49 -1.53 -19.27
CA GLU A 261 -13.17 -1.64 -20.56
C GLU A 261 -14.37 -0.68 -20.67
N GLY A 262 -15.07 -0.44 -19.56
CA GLY A 262 -16.19 0.50 -19.51
C GLY A 262 -15.82 1.99 -19.60
N HIS A 263 -14.55 2.35 -19.35
CA HIS A 263 -14.08 3.74 -19.42
C HIS A 263 -13.47 4.12 -20.77
N THR A 264 -13.25 3.17 -21.68
CA THR A 264 -12.75 3.44 -23.04
C THR A 264 -13.84 3.84 -24.05
N GLU A 265 -15.12 3.83 -23.66
CA GLU A 265 -16.26 4.14 -24.56
C GLU A 265 -16.98 5.49 -24.30
N LEU A 266 -16.34 6.47 -23.62
CA LEU A 266 -16.92 7.80 -23.40
C LEU A 266 -16.08 8.94 -23.96
#